data_AF-A0A9E2PSJ5-F1
#
_entry.id   AF-A0A9E2PSJ5-F1
#
_cell.length_a   1.000
_cell.length_b   1.000
_cell.length_c   1.000
_cell.angle_alpha   90.00
_cell.angle_beta   90.00
_cell.angle_gamma   90.00
#
_symmetry.space_group_name_H-M   'P 1'
#
loop_
_entity.id
_entity.type
_entity.pdbx_description
1 polymer ?
#
loop_
_entity_poly.entity_id
_entity_poly.type
_entity_poly.pdbx_seq_one_letter_code
_entity_poly.pdbx_strand_id
1 'polypeptide(L)'
;MKRDWVSEDDLLKWMNSQLANSLSYEECTVVRFRSITPLREEDEDGCNWSGATLQCSGCSSEGYKPIADQIVAQAKNKFNLQ
;
A
#
# COMPACT_ATOMS: atom_id res chain seq x y z
N MET A 1 -18.96 1.96 1.18
CA MET A 1 -18.59 1.48 2.53
C MET A 1 -17.96 2.63 3.29
N LYS A 2 -18.13 2.71 4.61
CA LYS A 2 -17.39 3.69 5.42
C LYS A 2 -15.93 3.24 5.51
N ARG A 3 -14.98 4.16 5.27
CA ARG A 3 -13.54 3.89 5.48
C ARG A 3 -13.20 3.96 6.97
N ASP A 4 -12.30 3.10 7.40
CA ASP A 4 -11.72 3.15 8.74
C ASP A 4 -10.58 4.17 8.76
N TRP A 5 -10.45 4.87 9.90
CA TRP A 5 -9.35 5.82 10.12
C TRP A 5 -8.21 5.08 10.80
N VAL A 6 -7.03 5.13 10.19
CA VAL A 6 -5.84 4.39 10.64
C VAL A 6 -4.62 5.30 10.61
N SER A 7 -3.62 5.00 11.44
CA SER A 7 -2.31 5.64 11.34
C SER A 7 -1.59 5.22 10.04
N GLU A 8 -0.61 6.00 9.59
CA GLU A 8 0.25 5.60 8.46
C GLU A 8 0.92 4.24 8.73
N ASP A 9 1.39 4.02 9.96
CA ASP A 9 2.03 2.76 10.35
C ASP A 9 1.08 1.56 10.26
N ASP A 10 -0.17 1.72 10.69
CA ASP A 10 -1.18 0.66 10.59
C ASP A 10 -1.55 0.36 9.14
N LEU A 11 -1.66 1.39 8.30
CA LEU A 11 -1.89 1.22 6.86
C LEU A 11 -0.71 0.48 6.21
N LEU A 12 0.52 0.91 6.47
CA LEU A 12 1.72 0.24 5.96
C LEU A 12 1.82 -1.20 6.45
N LYS A 13 1.50 -1.47 7.72
CA LYS A 13 1.47 -2.83 8.27
C LYS A 13 0.45 -3.71 7.56
N TRP A 14 -0.75 -3.18 7.31
CA TRP A 14 -1.78 -3.89 6.58
C TRP A 14 -1.35 -4.16 5.13
N MET A 15 -0.87 -3.16 4.41
CA MET A 15 -0.44 -3.31 3.01
C MET A 15 0.72 -4.30 2.87
N ASN A 16 1.70 -4.26 3.77
CA ASN A 16 2.82 -5.19 3.79
C ASN A 16 2.38 -6.62 4.13
N SER A 17 1.35 -6.81 4.95
CA SER A 17 0.76 -8.14 5.17
C SER A 17 0.11 -8.71 3.91
N GLN A 18 -0.58 -7.88 3.12
CA GLN A 18 -1.19 -8.30 1.85
C GLN A 18 -0.13 -8.65 0.82
N LEU A 19 0.95 -7.87 0.77
CA LEU A 19 2.08 -8.12 -0.12
C LEU A 19 2.77 -9.44 0.23
N ALA A 20 3.06 -9.69 1.51
CA ALA A 20 3.66 -10.94 1.97
C ALA A 20 2.79 -12.17 1.66
N ASN A 21 1.46 -12.04 1.71
CA ASN A 21 0.54 -13.13 1.35
C ASN A 21 0.45 -13.37 -0.17
N SER A 22 0.77 -12.36 -0.98
CA SER A 22 0.65 -12.41 -2.44
C SER A 22 1.94 -12.88 -3.13
N LEU A 23 3.07 -12.88 -2.41
CA LEU A 23 4.36 -13.29 -2.94
C LEU A 23 4.72 -14.70 -2.44
N SER A 24 5.02 -15.61 -3.36
CA SER A 24 5.66 -16.87 -3.02
C SER A 24 7.09 -16.60 -2.54
N TYR A 25 7.50 -17.26 -1.46
CA TYR A 25 8.77 -17.10 -0.75
C TYR A 25 10.04 -17.50 -1.55
N GLU A 26 9.99 -17.48 -2.88
CA GLU A 26 11.13 -17.82 -3.73
C GLU A 26 11.91 -16.54 -4.09
N GLU A 27 13.17 -16.55 -3.65
CA GLU A 27 14.24 -15.58 -3.91
C GLU A 27 14.12 -14.21 -3.23
N CYS A 28 14.58 -14.19 -1.97
CA CYS A 28 15.22 -13.08 -1.25
C CYS A 28 15.13 -11.71 -1.91
N THR A 29 13.97 -11.05 -1.79
CA THR A 29 13.82 -9.64 -2.14
C THR A 29 12.94 -8.96 -1.11
N VAL A 30 13.51 -7.97 -0.43
CA VAL A 30 12.76 -7.15 0.53
C VAL A 30 11.90 -6.20 -0.32
N VAL A 31 10.68 -6.65 -0.64
CA VAL A 31 9.65 -5.85 -1.28
C VAL A 31 8.67 -5.40 -0.20
N ARG A 32 8.56 -4.08 0.02
CA ARG A 32 7.66 -3.52 1.04
C ARG A 32 7.23 -2.10 0.71
N PHE A 33 6.03 -1.73 1.15
CA PHE A 33 5.61 -0.34 1.22
C PHE A 33 6.35 0.38 2.35
N ARG A 34 6.82 1.59 2.06
CA ARG A 34 7.71 2.38 2.92
C ARG A 34 7.10 3.67 3.45
N SER A 35 6.19 4.26 2.68
CA SER A 35 5.52 5.52 3.02
C SER A 35 4.21 5.65 2.26
N ILE A 36 3.30 6.44 2.81
CA ILE A 36 2.05 6.84 2.19
C ILE A 36 2.14 8.32 1.82
N THR A 37 1.58 8.70 0.67
CA THR A 37 1.52 10.12 0.25
C THR A 37 0.18 10.71 0.68
N PRO A 38 0.11 11.47 1.79
CA PRO A 38 -1.12 12.09 2.22
C PRO A 38 -1.58 13.14 1.21
N LEU A 39 -2.89 13.34 1.13
CA LEU A 39 -3.49 14.46 0.44
C LEU A 39 -3.84 15.55 1.45
N ARG A 40 -3.82 16.80 1.00
CA ARG A 40 -4.23 17.95 1.81
C ARG A 40 -5.72 17.91 2.14
N GLU A 41 -6.52 17.40 1.20
CA GLU A 41 -7.97 17.25 1.27
C GLU A 41 -8.34 15.88 0.71
N GLU A 42 -9.52 15.38 1.06
CA GLU A 42 -10.04 14.14 0.46
C GLU A 42 -10.23 14.29 -1.06
N ASP A 43 -9.97 13.23 -1.82
CA ASP A 43 -10.28 13.17 -3.24
C ASP A 43 -11.80 13.02 -3.50
N GLU A 44 -12.20 12.96 -4.77
CA GLU A 44 -13.61 12.83 -5.17
C GLU A 44 -14.29 11.57 -4.59
N ASP A 45 -13.49 10.55 -4.24
CA ASP A 45 -13.96 9.31 -3.64
C ASP A 45 -13.98 9.36 -2.10
N GLY A 46 -13.53 10.46 -1.47
CA GLY A 46 -13.42 10.61 -0.01
C GLY A 46 -12.17 9.97 0.59
N CYS A 47 -11.11 9.75 -0.21
CA CYS A 47 -9.82 9.22 0.24
C CYS A 47 -8.81 10.36 0.48
N ASN A 48 -8.13 10.37 1.63
CA ASN A 48 -7.18 11.44 1.98
C ASN A 48 -5.71 11.10 1.73
N TRP A 49 -5.41 10.16 0.83
CA TRP A 49 -4.04 9.83 0.42
C TRP A 49 -4.00 9.31 -1.03
N SER A 50 -2.92 9.61 -1.73
CA SER A 50 -2.86 9.44 -3.20
C SER A 50 -2.12 8.19 -3.65
N GLY A 51 -1.15 7.71 -2.87
CA GLY A 51 -0.35 6.55 -3.25
C GLY A 51 0.56 6.06 -2.12
N ALA A 52 1.23 4.95 -2.39
CA ALA A 52 2.19 4.34 -1.47
C ALA A 52 3.51 4.06 -2.20
N THR A 53 4.63 4.30 -1.53
CA THR A 53 5.96 4.07 -2.10
C THR A 53 6.37 2.62 -1.88
N LEU A 54 6.55 1.86 -2.97
CA LEU A 54 7.09 0.51 -2.92
C LEU A 54 8.62 0.54 -2.97
N GLN A 55 9.27 -0.05 -1.99
CA GLN A 55 10.70 -0.29 -1.97
C GLN A 55 10.96 -1.75 -2.38
N CYS A 56 11.75 -1.96 -3.42
CA CYS A 56 12.27 -3.26 -3.84
C CYS A 56 13.79 -3.26 -3.66
N SER A 57 14.33 -4.20 -2.90
CA SER A 57 15.78 -4.37 -2.74
C SER A 57 16.22 -5.69 -3.38
N GLY A 58 17.09 -5.60 -4.39
CA GLY A 58 17.69 -6.78 -5.03
C GLY A 58 16.99 -7.26 -6.31
N CYS A 59 15.90 -6.61 -6.75
CA CYS A 59 15.17 -6.95 -7.97
C CYS A 59 14.55 -5.73 -8.65
N SER A 60 14.12 -5.92 -9.91
CA SER A 60 13.24 -4.96 -10.60
C SER A 60 11.88 -4.90 -9.92
N SER A 61 11.34 -3.69 -9.76
CA SER A 61 9.98 -3.46 -9.25
C SER A 61 8.88 -3.84 -10.25
N GLU A 62 9.22 -4.10 -11.51
CA GLU A 62 8.25 -4.35 -12.59
C GLU A 62 7.38 -5.58 -12.32
N GLY A 63 7.93 -6.64 -11.75
CA GLY A 63 7.17 -7.85 -11.41
C GLY A 63 6.17 -7.66 -10.27
N TYR A 64 6.42 -6.70 -9.37
CA TYR A 64 5.62 -6.47 -8.16
C TYR A 64 4.59 -5.36 -8.32
N LYS A 65 4.78 -4.49 -9.32
CA LYS A 65 3.92 -3.33 -9.55
C LYS A 65 2.43 -3.70 -9.70
N PRO A 66 2.03 -4.72 -10.48
CA PRO A 66 0.61 -5.06 -10.59
C PRO A 66 -0.03 -5.48 -9.25
N ILE A 67 0.72 -6.24 -8.44
CA ILE A 67 0.27 -6.69 -7.11
C ILE A 67 0.18 -5.48 -6.17
N ALA A 68 1.20 -4.62 -6.19
CA ALA A 68 1.24 -3.42 -5.36
C ALA A 68 0.08 -2.46 -5.68
N ASP A 69 -0.19 -2.23 -6.97
CA ASP A 69 -1.29 -1.38 -7.44
C ASP A 69 -2.65 -1.94 -7.00
N GLN A 70 -2.83 -3.27 -7.06
CA GLN A 70 -4.05 -3.92 -6.57
C GLN A 70 -4.23 -3.73 -5.05
N ILE A 71 -3.16 -3.88 -4.26
CA ILE A 71 -3.19 -3.68 -2.81
C ILE A 71 -3.52 -2.21 -2.49
N VAL A 72 -2.92 -1.25 -3.20
CA VAL A 72 -3.21 0.19 -3.05
C VAL A 72 -4.68 0.47 -3.35
N ALA A 73 -5.22 -0.06 -4.45
CA ALA A 73 -6.62 0.13 -4.80
C ALA A 73 -7.57 -0.45 -3.72
N GLN A 74 -7.25 -1.62 -3.15
CA GLN A 74 -8.03 -2.18 -2.05
C GLN A 74 -7.93 -1.33 -0.78
N ALA A 75 -6.73 -0.83 -0.45
CA ALA A 75 -6.51 0.04 0.69
C ALA A 75 -7.30 1.35 0.56
N LYS A 76 -7.31 1.98 -0.62
CA LYS A 76 -8.08 3.21 -0.88
C LYS A 76 -9.58 3.04 -0.70
N ASN A 77 -10.11 1.82 -0.81
CA ASN A 77 -11.51 1.54 -0.56
C ASN A 77 -11.83 1.26 0.93
N LYS A 78 -10.80 1.10 1.76
CA LYS A 78 -10.94 0.67 3.16
C LYS A 78 -10.47 1.71 4.17
N PHE A 79 -9.47 2.52 3.85
CA PHE A 79 -8.73 3.29 4.85
C PHE A 79 -8.55 4.76 4.47
N ASN A 80 -8.73 5.64 5.47
CA ASN A 80 -8.21 7.00 5.49
C ASN A 80 -7.12 7.12 6.56
N LEU A 81 -6.21 8.07 6.38
CA LEU A 81 -5.17 8.42 7.34
C LEU A 81 -5.72 9.31 8.46
N GLN A 82 -5.37 9.03 9.70
CA GLN A 82 -5.68 9.85 10.87
C GLN A 82 -4.61 10.89 11.17
#